data_AF-A0A257NL95-F1
#
_entry.id   AF-A0A257NL95-F1
#
_cell.length_a   1.000
_cell.length_b   1.000
_cell.length_c   1.000
_cell.angle_alpha   90.00
_cell.angle_beta   90.00
_cell.angle_gamma   90.00
#
_symmetry.space_group_name_H-M   'P 1'
#
loop_
_entity.id
_entity.type
_entity.pdbx_description
1 polymer ?
#
loop_
_entity_poly.entity_id
_entity_poly.type
_entity_poly.pdbx_seq_one_letter_code
_entity_poly.pdbx_strand_id
1 'polypeptide(L)'
;MAPRDVQDLMAYPFFSLAKSKRLAPIDFSAGTITIRVEAVPEYGMATIWDADILIWAASQIVEARDAGLKTSRLMAATPYEILTFTGRGTSLRDYERLKAALDRLQSTTVATSIRQVTERRRHRFSWINEWKETADNSGRPLGIELILPDWFYAAVLDNALVLTIDQAYFSLTGGLERWLYRIVRKHGGRQAEGWQFDVTHLYAKSGSLSPLKRFAFELRDMVRRQPLPGYHLTIHRLHGGGELLGFAPVRTSFSARESSNQKAAPASKSHRGGSHQPVDNQ
;
A
#
# COMPACT_ATOMS: atom_id res chain seq x y z
N MET A 1 3.27 -14.45 -10.67
CA MET A 1 2.24 -13.77 -9.86
C MET A 1 2.43 -12.27 -9.96
N ALA A 2 1.37 -11.50 -10.20
CA ALA A 2 1.46 -10.05 -10.30
C ALA A 2 1.36 -9.40 -8.91
N PRO A 3 2.20 -8.40 -8.55
CA PRO A 3 2.16 -7.81 -7.22
C PRO A 3 0.86 -7.06 -6.92
N ARG A 4 0.42 -7.12 -5.67
CA ARG A 4 -0.81 -6.53 -5.14
C ARG A 4 -0.47 -5.67 -3.92
N ASP A 5 -0.87 -4.40 -3.96
CA ASP A 5 -0.72 -3.47 -2.84
C ASP A 5 -2.09 -3.01 -2.32
N VAL A 6 -2.16 -2.69 -1.04
CA VAL A 6 -3.39 -2.23 -0.36
C VAL A 6 -3.50 -0.73 -0.52
N GLN A 7 -4.63 -0.25 -1.06
CA GLN A 7 -4.83 1.15 -1.41
C GLN A 7 -4.64 2.12 -0.23
N ASP A 8 -4.97 1.72 0.99
CA ASP A 8 -4.73 2.56 2.17
C ASP A 8 -3.23 2.81 2.41
N LEU A 9 -2.39 1.79 2.22
CA LEU A 9 -0.93 1.91 2.31
C LEU A 9 -0.33 2.74 1.17
N MET A 10 -1.09 2.94 0.10
CA MET A 10 -0.71 3.77 -1.04
C MET A 10 -1.14 5.23 -0.87
N ALA A 11 -2.19 5.48 -0.08
CA ALA A 11 -2.80 6.79 0.06
C ALA A 11 -2.26 7.60 1.24
N TYR A 12 -1.69 6.95 2.27
CA TYR A 12 -1.35 7.60 3.53
C TYR A 12 0.06 7.26 4.04
N PRO A 13 0.68 8.13 4.87
CA PRO A 13 2.05 7.95 5.34
C PRO A 13 2.09 6.95 6.50
N PHE A 14 2.33 5.69 6.18
CA PHE A 14 2.46 4.61 7.16
C PHE A 14 3.91 4.20 7.46
N PHE A 15 4.86 4.66 6.64
CA PHE A 15 6.25 4.19 6.65
C PHE A 15 7.23 5.36 6.60
N SER A 16 8.41 5.18 7.19
CA SER A 16 9.53 6.10 6.99
C SER A 16 10.00 6.07 5.53
N LEU A 17 10.19 7.25 4.93
CA LEU A 17 10.74 7.40 3.57
C LEU A 17 12.28 7.42 3.54
N ALA A 18 12.93 7.50 4.71
CA ALA A 18 14.38 7.51 4.83
C ALA A 18 14.92 6.10 5.12
N LYS A 19 16.12 5.80 4.61
CA LYS A 19 16.87 4.58 4.97
C LYS A 19 17.45 4.64 6.38
N SER A 20 17.64 5.85 6.89
CA SER A 20 18.11 6.09 8.26
C SER A 20 17.00 5.76 9.26
N LYS A 21 17.40 5.28 10.43
CA LYS A 21 16.53 5.01 11.57
C LYS A 21 15.71 6.25 11.93
N ARG A 22 14.38 6.13 11.92
CA ARG A 22 13.43 7.18 12.31
C ARG A 22 12.80 6.80 13.65
N LEU A 23 12.93 7.68 14.63
CA LEU A 23 12.23 7.59 15.92
C LEU A 23 11.12 8.62 16.05
N ALA A 24 11.24 9.76 15.35
CA ALA A 24 10.20 10.77 15.29
C ALA A 24 8.90 10.16 14.73
N PRO A 25 7.77 10.25 15.44
CA PRO A 25 6.50 9.69 14.97
C PRO A 25 6.08 10.26 13.61
N ILE A 26 5.22 9.53 12.91
CA ILE A 26 4.38 10.12 11.87
C ILE A 26 3.07 10.48 12.57
N ASP A 27 2.70 11.76 12.58
CA ASP A 27 1.39 12.22 13.03
C ASP A 27 0.72 12.91 11.85
N PHE A 28 -0.30 12.26 11.29
CA PHE A 28 -0.97 12.69 10.08
C PHE A 28 -2.46 12.89 10.33
N SER A 29 -2.99 14.01 9.85
CA SER A 29 -4.40 14.35 9.91
C SER A 29 -4.86 14.97 8.60
N ALA A 30 -5.97 14.48 8.05
CA ALA A 30 -6.63 15.04 6.89
C ALA A 30 -8.13 14.76 6.95
N GLY A 31 -8.95 15.81 7.11
CA GLY A 31 -10.39 15.67 7.31
C GLY A 31 -10.70 14.83 8.56
N THR A 32 -11.43 13.74 8.39
CA THR A 32 -11.78 12.79 9.46
C THR A 32 -10.72 11.71 9.68
N ILE A 33 -9.67 11.68 8.85
CA ILE A 33 -8.65 10.64 8.88
C ILE A 33 -7.50 11.10 9.76
N THR A 34 -7.17 10.26 10.74
CA THR A 34 -6.00 10.42 11.61
C THR A 34 -5.15 9.16 11.59
N ILE A 35 -3.84 9.32 11.54
CA ILE A 35 -2.86 8.24 11.59
C ILE A 35 -1.73 8.66 12.48
N ARG A 36 -1.34 7.78 13.40
CA ARG A 36 -0.14 7.92 14.20
C ARG A 36 0.70 6.66 14.08
N VAL A 37 1.96 6.82 13.69
CA VAL A 37 2.92 5.71 13.58
C VAL A 37 4.07 5.96 14.54
N GLU A 38 4.34 5.00 15.40
CA GLU A 38 5.29 5.09 16.50
C GLU A 38 6.32 3.95 16.38
N ALA A 39 7.56 4.26 16.75
CA ALA A 39 8.68 3.35 16.66
C ALA A 39 9.30 3.11 18.03
N VAL A 40 9.91 1.94 18.22
CA VAL A 40 10.72 1.67 19.41
C VAL A 40 12.16 2.10 19.18
N PRO A 41 12.89 2.54 20.24
CA PRO A 41 14.28 2.96 20.11
C PRO A 41 15.23 1.91 19.56
N GLU A 42 14.99 0.61 19.77
CA GLU A 42 15.87 -0.47 19.32
C GLU A 42 15.88 -0.61 17.79
N TYR A 43 14.71 -0.80 17.19
CA TYR A 43 14.57 -1.09 15.76
C TYR A 43 14.31 0.15 14.88
N GLY A 44 13.70 1.19 15.45
CA GLY A 44 13.18 2.31 14.67
C GLY A 44 11.92 1.96 13.86
N MET A 45 11.41 2.95 13.12
CA MET A 45 10.17 2.81 12.35
C MET A 45 10.37 1.93 11.11
N ALA A 46 9.35 1.12 10.78
CA ALA A 46 9.24 0.45 9.50
C ALA A 46 9.35 1.46 8.35
N THR A 47 10.18 1.12 7.39
CA THR A 47 10.49 1.93 6.22
C THR A 47 9.66 1.49 5.02
N ILE A 48 9.60 2.34 4.00
CA ILE A 48 8.85 2.02 2.77
C ILE A 48 9.41 0.82 2.00
N TRP A 49 10.66 0.41 2.26
CA TRP A 49 11.20 -0.84 1.72
C TRP A 49 10.73 -2.06 2.50
N ASP A 50 10.43 -1.93 3.81
CA ASP A 50 9.89 -3.04 4.60
C ASP A 50 8.46 -3.38 4.14
N ALA A 51 7.73 -2.40 3.61
CA ALA A 51 6.41 -2.60 3.01
C ALA A 51 6.42 -3.55 1.78
N ASP A 52 7.59 -3.91 1.24
CA ASP A 52 7.72 -4.92 0.19
C ASP A 52 7.25 -6.30 0.67
N ILE A 53 7.46 -6.61 1.95
CA ILE A 53 6.99 -7.85 2.59
C ILE A 53 5.46 -7.86 2.65
N LEU A 54 4.83 -6.71 2.91
CA LEU A 54 3.37 -6.59 2.93
C LEU A 54 2.78 -6.72 1.52
N ILE A 55 3.46 -6.18 0.50
CA ILE A 55 3.06 -6.40 -0.91
C ILE A 55 3.15 -7.88 -1.27
N TRP A 56 4.23 -8.56 -0.89
CA TRP A 56 4.35 -10.01 -1.06
C TRP A 56 3.19 -10.74 -0.39
N ALA A 57 2.93 -10.45 0.89
CA ALA A 57 1.87 -11.10 1.66
C ALA A 57 0.48 -10.89 1.05
N ALA A 58 0.15 -9.65 0.66
CA ALA A 58 -1.10 -9.34 -0.02
C ALA A 58 -1.24 -10.09 -1.35
N SER A 59 -0.15 -10.18 -2.11
CA SER A 59 -0.14 -10.90 -3.40
C SER A 59 -0.44 -12.39 -3.23
N GLN A 60 0.17 -13.05 -2.24
CA GLN A 60 -0.09 -14.46 -1.95
C GLN A 60 -1.55 -14.71 -1.53
N ILE A 61 -2.09 -13.85 -0.66
CA ILE A 61 -3.48 -13.98 -0.17
C ILE A 61 -4.48 -13.78 -1.32
N VAL A 62 -4.27 -12.76 -2.16
CA VAL A 62 -5.12 -12.52 -3.33
C VAL A 62 -5.06 -13.69 -4.30
N GLU A 63 -3.85 -14.19 -4.61
CA GLU A 63 -3.69 -15.34 -5.51
C GLU A 63 -4.40 -16.59 -4.96
N ALA A 64 -4.21 -16.91 -3.68
CA ALA A 64 -4.87 -18.03 -3.04
C ALA A 64 -6.39 -17.90 -3.07
N ARG A 65 -6.92 -16.71 -2.76
CA ARG A 65 -8.36 -16.43 -2.83
C ARG A 65 -8.89 -16.56 -4.24
N ASP A 66 -8.21 -15.98 -5.23
CA ASP A 66 -8.63 -16.01 -6.64
C ASP A 66 -8.59 -17.45 -7.20
N ALA A 67 -7.72 -18.31 -6.66
CA ALA A 67 -7.68 -19.74 -6.92
C ALA A 67 -8.73 -20.56 -6.12
N GLY A 68 -9.59 -19.92 -5.32
CA GLY A 68 -10.60 -20.59 -4.51
C GLY A 68 -10.06 -21.33 -3.27
N LEU A 69 -8.81 -21.06 -2.88
CA LEU A 69 -8.19 -21.65 -1.69
C LEU A 69 -8.59 -20.88 -0.42
N LYS A 70 -8.59 -21.59 0.71
CA LYS A 70 -8.79 -20.96 2.02
C LYS A 70 -7.57 -20.11 2.37
N THR A 71 -7.79 -18.82 2.60
CA THR A 71 -6.75 -17.89 3.03
C THR A 71 -6.59 -17.86 4.55
N SER A 72 -5.43 -17.41 5.02
CA SER A 72 -5.09 -17.30 6.45
C SER A 72 -4.23 -16.06 6.70
N ARG A 73 -4.28 -15.56 7.94
CA ARG A 73 -3.34 -14.54 8.45
C ARG A 73 -2.00 -15.12 8.84
N LEU A 74 -1.98 -16.40 9.21
CA LEU A 74 -0.75 -17.16 9.43
C LEU A 74 -0.21 -17.56 8.06
N MET A 75 1.00 -17.09 7.76
CA MET A 75 1.71 -17.36 6.53
C MET A 75 3.04 -18.05 6.85
N ALA A 76 3.43 -19.01 6.02
CA ALA A 76 4.73 -19.65 6.06
C ALA A 76 5.41 -19.47 4.70
N ALA A 77 6.71 -19.15 4.71
CA ALA A 77 7.50 -18.99 3.50
C ALA A 77 8.99 -19.15 3.80
N THR A 78 9.76 -19.45 2.77
CA THR A 78 11.22 -19.35 2.83
C THR A 78 11.67 -17.89 2.63
N PRO A 79 12.79 -17.46 3.23
CA PRO A 79 13.41 -16.17 2.90
C PRO A 79 13.64 -15.98 1.40
N TYR A 80 14.00 -17.07 0.71
CA TYR A 80 14.22 -17.08 -0.73
C TYR A 80 12.97 -16.64 -1.51
N GLU A 81 11.79 -17.17 -1.18
CA GLU A 81 10.53 -16.80 -1.86
C GLU A 81 10.17 -15.31 -1.67
N ILE A 82 10.33 -14.78 -0.46
CA ILE A 82 10.04 -13.36 -0.18
C ILE A 82 11.02 -12.46 -0.93
N LEU A 83 12.32 -12.78 -0.88
CA LEU A 83 13.36 -11.94 -1.48
C LEU A 83 13.32 -11.97 -3.01
N THR A 84 13.14 -13.15 -3.60
CA THR A 84 13.02 -13.26 -5.07
C THR A 84 11.78 -12.57 -5.60
N PHE A 85 10.63 -12.69 -4.92
CA PHE A 85 9.42 -11.98 -5.30
C PHE A 85 9.59 -10.45 -5.28
N THR A 86 10.29 -9.94 -4.27
CA THR A 86 10.54 -8.51 -4.07
C THR A 86 11.79 -7.99 -4.82
N GLY A 87 12.37 -8.80 -5.72
CA GLY A 87 13.52 -8.42 -6.55
C GLY A 87 14.80 -8.16 -5.76
N ARG A 88 14.98 -8.80 -4.61
CA ARG A 88 16.15 -8.68 -3.74
C ARG A 88 17.13 -9.82 -3.96
N GLY A 89 18.39 -9.57 -3.60
CA GLY A 89 19.41 -10.62 -3.54
C GLY A 89 19.08 -11.66 -2.47
N THR A 90 19.73 -12.83 -2.57
CA THR A 90 19.54 -13.96 -1.65
C THR A 90 20.83 -14.29 -0.91
N SER A 91 21.68 -13.27 -0.68
CA SER A 91 22.89 -13.43 0.12
C SER A 91 22.56 -13.49 1.62
N LEU A 92 23.51 -13.94 2.44
CA LEU A 92 23.37 -13.90 3.91
C LEU A 92 22.98 -12.50 4.42
N ARG A 93 23.60 -11.47 3.85
CA ARG A 93 23.31 -10.07 4.17
C ARG A 93 21.87 -9.68 3.84
N ASP A 94 21.31 -10.21 2.75
CA ASP A 94 19.92 -9.93 2.38
C ASP A 94 18.95 -10.66 3.32
N TYR A 95 19.32 -11.84 3.81
CA TYR A 95 18.54 -12.58 4.80
C TYR A 95 18.53 -11.86 6.14
N GLU A 96 19.68 -11.35 6.61
CA GLU A 96 19.76 -10.51 7.81
C GLU A 96 18.92 -9.23 7.68
N ARG A 97 18.92 -8.61 6.49
CA ARG A 97 18.07 -7.43 6.21
C ARG A 97 16.59 -7.76 6.23
N LEU A 98 16.19 -8.94 5.75
CA LEU A 98 14.82 -9.42 5.85
C LEU A 98 14.40 -9.56 7.32
N LYS A 99 15.23 -10.20 8.16
CA LYS A 99 14.97 -10.32 9.61
C LYS A 99 14.80 -8.95 10.26
N ALA A 100 15.73 -8.03 10.01
CA ALA A 100 15.65 -6.67 10.53
C ALA A 100 14.40 -5.91 10.02
N ALA A 101 13.90 -6.20 8.82
CA ALA A 101 12.65 -5.65 8.29
C ALA A 101 11.43 -6.23 9.02
N LEU A 102 11.42 -7.53 9.30
CA LEU A 102 10.37 -8.18 10.11
C LEU A 102 10.33 -7.61 11.53
N ASP A 103 11.49 -7.40 12.16
CA ASP A 103 11.58 -6.76 13.48
C ASP A 103 11.03 -5.32 13.48
N ARG A 104 11.35 -4.52 12.46
CA ARG A 104 10.79 -3.18 12.30
C ARG A 104 9.28 -3.20 12.07
N LEU A 105 8.77 -4.13 11.26
CA LEU A 105 7.34 -4.29 11.01
C LEU A 105 6.57 -4.73 12.26
N GLN A 106 7.15 -5.62 13.07
CA GLN A 106 6.55 -6.07 14.32
C GLN A 106 6.57 -4.99 15.40
N SER A 107 7.67 -4.23 15.49
CA SER A 107 7.85 -3.23 16.55
C SER A 107 7.25 -1.86 16.23
N THR A 108 6.85 -1.59 14.98
CA THR A 108 6.17 -0.35 14.58
C THR A 108 4.69 -0.41 14.93
N THR A 109 4.23 0.49 15.81
CA THR A 109 2.81 0.60 16.20
C THR A 109 2.10 1.63 15.34
N VAL A 110 0.94 1.26 14.81
CA VAL A 110 0.05 2.13 14.02
C VAL A 110 -1.24 2.34 14.79
N ALA A 111 -1.71 3.58 14.88
CA ALA A 111 -3.05 3.95 15.34
C ALA A 111 -3.77 4.72 14.22
N THR A 112 -4.94 4.27 13.77
CA THR A 112 -5.66 4.91 12.65
C THR A 112 -7.18 4.97 12.85
N SER A 113 -7.82 6.00 12.29
CA SER A 113 -9.28 6.05 12.11
C SER A 113 -9.76 5.49 10.76
N ILE A 114 -8.85 5.01 9.90
CA ILE A 114 -9.21 4.42 8.61
C ILE A 114 -10.04 3.14 8.82
N ARG A 115 -11.18 3.10 8.12
CA ARG A 115 -12.19 2.03 8.20
C ARG A 115 -12.79 1.86 9.61
N GLN A 116 -12.79 2.92 10.42
CA GLN A 116 -13.42 2.97 11.74
C GLN A 116 -14.67 3.87 11.72
N VAL A 117 -15.67 3.51 10.90
CA VAL A 117 -16.86 4.36 10.66
C VAL A 117 -17.80 4.40 11.88
N THR A 118 -17.87 3.31 12.65
CA THR A 118 -18.79 3.14 13.78
C THR A 118 -18.10 3.23 15.14
N GLU A 119 -16.78 3.09 15.20
CA GLU A 119 -16.03 3.09 16.44
C GLU A 119 -15.54 4.51 16.76
N ARG A 120 -15.91 5.04 17.94
CA ARG A 120 -15.30 6.26 18.50
C ARG A 120 -13.80 6.09 18.84
N ARG A 121 -13.21 4.93 18.57
CA ARG A 121 -11.85 4.56 18.97
C ARG A 121 -10.97 4.32 17.74
N ARG A 122 -9.69 4.65 17.86
CA ARG A 122 -8.68 4.36 16.83
C ARG A 122 -8.33 2.88 16.89
N HIS A 123 -8.21 2.23 15.73
CA HIS A 123 -7.69 0.88 15.65
C HIS A 123 -6.15 0.91 15.81
N ARG A 124 -5.61 0.07 16.70
CA ARG A 124 -4.17 -0.03 16.97
C ARG A 124 -3.64 -1.41 16.61
N PHE A 125 -2.52 -1.46 15.89
CA PHE A 125 -1.89 -2.72 15.47
C PHE A 125 -0.41 -2.54 15.11
N SER A 126 0.31 -3.64 14.98
CA SER A 126 1.63 -3.73 14.32
C SER A 126 1.49 -4.37 12.94
N TRP A 127 2.37 -4.06 11.99
CA TRP A 127 2.28 -4.60 10.62
C TRP A 127 2.45 -6.12 10.56
N ILE A 128 3.17 -6.68 11.53
CA ILE A 128 3.29 -8.11 11.80
C ILE A 128 3.01 -8.29 13.29
N ASN A 129 2.07 -9.14 13.65
CA ASN A 129 1.76 -9.41 15.06
C ASN A 129 2.82 -10.33 15.67
N GLU A 130 3.25 -11.34 14.91
CA GLU A 130 4.23 -12.33 15.33
C GLU A 130 5.01 -12.80 14.10
N TRP A 131 6.30 -13.08 14.27
CA TRP A 131 7.08 -13.86 13.31
C TRP A 131 8.10 -14.73 14.03
N LYS A 132 8.47 -15.85 13.42
CA LYS A 132 9.53 -16.74 13.94
C LYS A 132 10.22 -17.47 12.81
N GLU A 133 11.48 -17.81 13.02
CA GLU A 133 12.19 -18.76 12.18
C GLU A 133 11.75 -20.18 12.54
N THR A 134 11.53 -21.01 11.54
CA THR A 134 11.23 -22.43 11.74
C THR A 134 12.45 -23.26 11.39
N ALA A 135 12.66 -24.33 12.15
CA ALA A 135 13.73 -25.30 11.91
C ALA A 135 13.19 -26.72 12.09
N ASP A 136 13.81 -27.69 11.44
CA ASP A 136 13.52 -29.11 11.67
C ASP A 136 14.10 -29.58 13.01
N ASN A 137 13.82 -30.84 13.37
CA ASN A 137 14.31 -31.46 14.61
C ASN A 137 15.85 -31.55 14.68
N SER A 138 16.55 -31.35 13.55
CA SER A 138 18.01 -31.33 13.45
C SER A 138 18.58 -29.91 13.42
N GLY A 139 17.74 -28.88 13.61
CA GLY A 139 18.12 -27.47 13.60
C GLY A 139 18.31 -26.87 12.21
N ARG A 140 17.91 -27.55 11.13
CA ARG A 140 18.01 -27.02 9.77
C ARG A 140 16.91 -25.99 9.55
N PRO A 141 17.21 -24.77 9.07
CA PRO A 141 16.20 -23.76 8.79
C PRO A 141 15.18 -24.25 7.75
N LEU A 142 13.90 -24.23 8.10
CA LEU A 142 12.78 -24.57 7.22
C LEU A 142 12.13 -23.33 6.59
N GLY A 143 12.21 -22.18 7.26
CA GLY A 143 11.66 -20.93 6.75
C GLY A 143 11.30 -19.94 7.84
N ILE A 144 10.30 -19.13 7.55
CA ILE A 144 9.74 -18.11 8.42
C ILE A 144 8.23 -18.30 8.47
N GLU A 145 7.66 -18.24 9.67
CA GLU A 145 6.23 -18.07 9.89
C GLU A 145 5.96 -16.64 10.35
N LEU A 146 4.86 -16.04 9.87
CA LEU A 146 4.40 -14.73 10.31
C LEU A 146 2.88 -14.65 10.42
N ILE A 147 2.40 -13.81 11.33
CA ILE A 147 0.98 -13.54 11.55
C ILE A 147 0.68 -12.08 11.20
N LEU A 148 -0.17 -11.89 10.19
CA LEU A 148 -0.65 -10.56 9.80
C LEU A 148 -1.74 -10.03 10.75
N PRO A 149 -1.82 -8.71 10.95
CA PRO A 149 -2.90 -8.10 11.71
C PRO A 149 -4.24 -8.20 10.96
N ASP A 150 -5.32 -8.36 11.71
CA ASP A 150 -6.69 -8.43 11.17
C ASP A 150 -7.01 -7.23 10.27
N TRP A 151 -6.57 -6.03 10.65
CA TRP A 151 -6.78 -4.80 9.88
C TRP A 151 -6.19 -4.88 8.47
N PHE A 152 -4.97 -5.41 8.32
CA PHE A 152 -4.34 -5.55 7.00
C PHE A 152 -5.01 -6.68 6.22
N TYR A 153 -5.22 -7.82 6.85
CA TYR A 153 -5.83 -8.98 6.22
C TYR A 153 -7.24 -8.69 5.69
N ALA A 154 -8.09 -8.01 6.47
CA ALA A 154 -9.42 -7.59 6.03
C ALA A 154 -9.36 -6.67 4.80
N ALA A 155 -8.35 -5.79 4.73
CA ALA A 155 -8.14 -4.94 3.56
C ALA A 155 -7.79 -5.73 2.30
N VAL A 156 -6.96 -6.78 2.45
CA VAL A 156 -6.53 -7.61 1.33
C VAL A 156 -7.69 -8.46 0.80
N LEU A 157 -8.58 -8.92 1.68
CA LEU A 157 -9.75 -9.69 1.27
C LEU A 157 -10.79 -8.84 0.51
N ASP A 158 -10.87 -7.54 0.80
CA ASP A 158 -11.73 -6.62 0.06
C ASP A 158 -11.09 -6.23 -1.29
N ASN A 159 -11.64 -6.80 -2.37
CA ASN A 159 -11.23 -6.50 -3.75
C ASN A 159 -11.22 -5.00 -4.09
N ALA A 160 -12.12 -4.21 -3.49
CA ALA A 160 -12.19 -2.79 -3.75
C ALA A 160 -10.98 -2.02 -3.20
N LEU A 161 -10.20 -2.63 -2.30
CA LEU A 161 -9.07 -2.02 -1.59
C LEU A 161 -7.70 -2.53 -2.04
N VAL A 162 -7.62 -3.35 -3.08
CA VAL A 162 -6.35 -3.87 -3.61
C VAL A 162 -6.12 -3.38 -5.04
N LEU A 163 -4.88 -3.01 -5.36
CA LEU A 163 -4.45 -2.69 -6.72
C LEU A 163 -3.27 -3.54 -7.14
N THR A 164 -3.32 -4.01 -8.40
CA THR A 164 -2.13 -4.53 -9.08
C THR A 164 -1.11 -3.42 -9.26
N ILE A 165 0.16 -3.67 -8.95
CA ILE A 165 1.27 -2.76 -9.23
C ILE A 165 2.26 -3.39 -10.23
N ASP A 166 3.06 -2.55 -10.86
CA ASP A 166 4.10 -2.96 -11.79
C ASP A 166 5.25 -3.66 -11.04
N GLN A 167 5.77 -4.77 -11.57
CA GLN A 167 6.90 -5.49 -10.98
C GLN A 167 8.16 -4.61 -10.87
N ALA A 168 8.35 -3.66 -11.80
CA ALA A 168 9.45 -2.70 -11.77
C ALA A 168 9.37 -1.72 -10.58
N TYR A 169 8.27 -1.70 -9.82
CA TYR A 169 8.21 -1.00 -8.53
C TYR A 169 9.37 -1.41 -7.60
N PHE A 170 9.73 -2.69 -7.60
CA PHE A 170 10.76 -3.19 -6.69
C PHE A 170 12.15 -2.64 -7.00
N SER A 171 12.43 -2.22 -8.24
CA SER A 171 13.70 -1.59 -8.63
C SER A 171 13.84 -0.12 -8.21
N LEU A 172 12.77 0.54 -7.73
CA LEU A 172 12.83 1.93 -7.28
C LEU A 172 13.72 2.05 -6.03
N THR A 173 14.75 2.89 -6.09
CA THR A 173 15.79 2.93 -5.05
C THR A 173 15.58 4.03 -4.01
N GLY A 174 14.84 5.08 -4.35
CA GLY A 174 14.50 6.20 -3.47
C GLY A 174 13.21 5.96 -2.67
N GLY A 175 13.18 6.41 -1.41
CA GLY A 175 11.97 6.26 -0.58
C GLY A 175 10.84 7.18 -1.03
N LEU A 176 11.17 8.43 -1.39
CA LEU A 176 10.19 9.37 -1.96
C LEU A 176 9.64 8.88 -3.31
N GLU A 177 10.48 8.25 -4.12
CA GLU A 177 10.15 7.66 -5.41
C GLU A 177 9.15 6.50 -5.27
N ARG A 178 9.40 5.57 -4.34
CA ARG A 178 8.47 4.48 -4.01
C ARG A 178 7.13 5.00 -3.49
N TRP A 179 7.17 6.01 -2.63
CA TRP A 179 5.96 6.64 -2.10
C TRP A 179 5.16 7.31 -3.22
N LEU A 180 5.83 8.08 -4.08
CA LEU A 180 5.18 8.78 -5.17
C LEU A 180 4.55 7.80 -6.16
N TYR A 181 5.24 6.69 -6.49
CA TYR A 181 4.67 5.62 -7.31
C TYR A 181 3.33 5.14 -6.75
N ARG A 182 3.25 4.86 -5.43
CA ARG A 182 2.02 4.37 -4.81
C ARG A 182 0.90 5.42 -4.88
N ILE A 183 1.21 6.68 -4.60
CA ILE A 183 0.25 7.80 -4.72
C ILE A 183 -0.27 7.90 -6.15
N VAL A 184 0.63 7.90 -7.13
CA VAL A 184 0.32 7.97 -8.56
C VAL A 184 -0.55 6.78 -8.97
N ARG A 185 -0.17 5.54 -8.62
CA ARG A 185 -0.93 4.33 -8.99
C ARG A 185 -2.34 4.33 -8.41
N LYS A 186 -2.51 4.77 -7.17
CA LYS A 186 -3.84 4.87 -6.52
C LYS A 186 -4.75 5.89 -7.21
N HIS A 187 -4.19 6.94 -7.80
CA HIS A 187 -4.95 8.01 -8.46
C HIS A 187 -5.04 7.84 -10.00
N GLY A 188 -4.11 7.12 -10.62
CA GLY A 188 -4.01 6.98 -12.08
C GLY A 188 -4.94 5.94 -12.71
N GLY A 189 -5.55 5.06 -11.92
CA GLY A 189 -6.45 4.01 -12.43
C GLY A 189 -7.82 4.52 -12.94
N ARG A 190 -8.19 5.77 -12.67
CA ARG A 190 -9.51 6.33 -13.02
C ARG A 190 -9.47 7.48 -14.04
N GLN A 191 -8.29 7.92 -14.46
CA GLN A 191 -8.12 9.20 -15.16
C GLN A 191 -7.18 9.05 -16.36
N ALA A 192 -7.77 8.81 -17.53
CA ALA A 192 -7.04 8.65 -18.78
C ALA A 192 -6.22 9.89 -19.17
N GLU A 193 -6.68 11.08 -18.79
CA GLU A 193 -6.03 12.37 -19.05
C GLU A 193 -4.98 12.75 -17.98
N GLY A 194 -4.74 11.88 -16.99
CA GLY A 194 -3.84 12.15 -15.89
C GLY A 194 -4.46 12.94 -14.74
N TRP A 195 -3.63 13.23 -13.73
CA TRP A 195 -4.01 13.98 -12.53
C TRP A 195 -2.87 14.90 -12.09
N GLN A 196 -3.22 15.94 -11.34
CA GLN A 196 -2.26 16.90 -10.81
C GLN A 196 -2.41 17.04 -9.29
N PHE A 197 -1.28 17.20 -8.62
CA PHE A 197 -1.23 17.55 -7.21
C PHE A 197 -0.40 18.80 -7.00
N ASP A 198 -0.87 19.68 -6.12
CA ASP A 198 -0.01 20.71 -5.55
C ASP A 198 1.14 20.07 -4.76
N VAL A 199 2.36 20.58 -4.98
CA VAL A 199 3.58 20.05 -4.35
C VAL A 199 3.54 20.21 -2.82
N THR A 200 2.93 21.28 -2.30
CA THR A 200 2.77 21.50 -0.86
C THR A 200 1.78 20.49 -0.27
N HIS A 201 0.72 20.17 -0.99
CA HIS A 201 -0.21 19.11 -0.60
C HIS A 201 0.48 17.73 -0.58
N LEU A 202 1.29 17.40 -1.60
CA LEU A 202 2.09 16.17 -1.61
C LEU A 202 3.07 16.12 -0.44
N TYR A 203 3.73 17.23 -0.13
CA TYR A 203 4.65 17.33 0.99
C TYR A 203 3.96 16.99 2.32
N ALA A 204 2.82 17.63 2.60
CA ALA A 204 2.02 17.35 3.80
C ALA A 204 1.57 15.87 3.85
N LYS A 205 1.19 15.31 2.70
CA LYS A 205 0.75 13.91 2.57
C LYS A 205 1.88 12.89 2.74
N SER A 206 3.12 13.27 2.46
CA SER A 206 4.27 12.35 2.47
C SER A 206 4.73 11.94 3.88
N GLY A 207 4.46 12.77 4.89
CA GLY A 207 5.07 12.60 6.21
C GLY A 207 6.59 12.73 6.21
N SER A 208 7.18 13.35 5.18
CA SER A 208 8.62 13.59 5.05
C SER A 208 9.13 14.52 6.15
N LEU A 209 10.35 14.25 6.63
CA LEU A 209 11.08 15.11 7.56
C LEU A 209 12.03 16.08 6.85
N SER A 210 12.25 15.90 5.55
CA SER A 210 13.13 16.77 4.76
C SER A 210 12.46 18.13 4.55
N PRO A 211 13.20 19.26 4.52
CA PRO A 211 12.60 20.56 4.22
C PRO A 211 11.87 20.56 2.87
N LEU A 212 10.76 21.32 2.77
CA LEU A 212 9.94 21.42 1.54
C LEU A 212 10.79 21.74 0.29
N LYS A 213 11.79 22.62 0.41
CA LYS A 213 12.69 22.94 -0.71
C LYS A 213 13.44 21.72 -1.24
N ARG A 214 13.91 20.84 -0.34
CA ARG A 214 14.58 19.59 -0.69
C ARG A 214 13.61 18.60 -1.29
N PHE A 215 12.41 18.47 -0.72
CA PHE A 215 11.35 17.64 -1.26
C PHE A 215 10.98 18.04 -2.70
N ALA A 216 10.74 19.33 -2.94
CA ALA A 216 10.45 19.85 -4.28
C ALA A 216 11.62 19.65 -5.25
N PHE A 217 12.86 19.77 -4.79
CA PHE A 217 14.05 19.45 -5.59
C PHE A 217 14.06 17.98 -6.02
N GLU A 218 13.77 17.05 -5.11
CA GLU A 218 13.70 15.61 -5.42
C GLU A 218 12.55 15.28 -6.36
N LEU A 219 11.38 15.93 -6.22
CA LEU A 219 10.29 15.79 -7.18
C LEU A 219 10.70 16.23 -8.60
N ARG A 220 11.35 17.39 -8.74
CA ARG A 220 11.85 17.87 -10.04
C ARG A 220 12.88 16.92 -10.65
N ASP A 221 13.75 16.36 -9.83
CA ASP A 221 14.72 15.38 -10.28
C ASP A 221 14.05 14.09 -10.79
N MET A 222 13.00 13.61 -10.10
CA MET A 222 12.19 12.49 -10.58
C MET A 222 11.45 12.82 -11.88
N VAL A 223 10.91 14.03 -12.04
CA VAL A 223 10.30 14.48 -13.30
C VAL A 223 11.34 14.52 -14.42
N ARG A 224 12.62 14.84 -14.14
CA ARG A 224 13.68 14.79 -15.17
C ARG A 224 14.03 13.36 -15.55
N ARG A 225 14.15 12.46 -14.58
CA ARG A 225 14.61 11.07 -14.80
C ARG A 225 13.49 10.11 -15.23
N GLN A 226 12.23 10.45 -15.02
CA GLN A 226 11.05 9.63 -15.32
C GLN A 226 11.14 8.19 -14.75
N PRO A 227 11.41 8.00 -13.44
CA PRO A 227 11.70 6.67 -12.92
C PRO A 227 10.46 5.81 -12.66
N LEU A 228 9.24 6.39 -12.70
CA LEU A 228 8.04 5.69 -12.25
C LEU A 228 7.50 4.76 -13.34
N PRO A 229 7.52 3.43 -13.14
CA PRO A 229 7.09 2.50 -14.18
C PRO A 229 5.62 2.69 -14.52
N GLY A 230 5.31 2.75 -15.82
CA GLY A 230 3.96 2.94 -16.33
C GLY A 230 3.41 4.37 -16.22
N TYR A 231 4.17 5.35 -15.72
CA TYR A 231 3.71 6.74 -15.60
C TYR A 231 4.74 7.75 -16.11
N HIS A 232 4.26 8.75 -16.84
CA HIS A 232 5.02 9.94 -17.20
C HIS A 232 4.68 11.07 -16.22
N LEU A 233 5.70 11.68 -15.62
CA LEU A 233 5.58 12.80 -14.69
C LEU A 233 5.76 14.15 -15.41
N THR A 234 5.05 15.17 -14.98
CA THR A 234 5.26 16.56 -15.41
C THR A 234 5.30 17.49 -14.19
N ILE A 235 5.91 18.67 -14.35
CA ILE A 235 5.81 19.73 -13.35
C ILE A 235 5.46 21.05 -14.02
N HIS A 236 4.45 21.73 -13.47
CA HIS A 236 3.98 23.02 -13.96
C HIS A 236 4.15 24.06 -12.85
N ARG A 237 4.74 25.21 -13.19
CA ARG A 237 4.82 26.36 -12.29
C ARG A 237 3.60 27.25 -12.47
N LEU A 238 2.97 27.61 -11.35
CA LEU A 238 1.83 28.51 -11.33
C LEU A 238 2.31 29.97 -11.29
N HIS A 239 1.48 30.87 -11.84
CA HIS A 239 1.65 32.31 -11.71
C HIS A 239 1.46 32.68 -10.23
N GLY A 240 2.56 32.77 -9.47
CA GLY A 240 2.56 32.90 -8.01
C GLY A 240 3.60 32.03 -7.29
N GLY A 241 4.32 31.17 -8.02
CA GLY A 241 5.48 30.43 -7.48
C GLY A 241 5.17 29.05 -6.91
N GLY A 242 3.89 28.65 -6.88
CA GLY A 242 3.48 27.27 -6.59
C GLY A 242 3.84 26.30 -7.72
N GLU A 243 3.94 25.01 -7.41
CA GLU A 243 4.22 23.96 -8.39
C GLU A 243 3.16 22.86 -8.32
N LEU A 244 2.69 22.44 -9.49
CA LEU A 244 1.82 21.28 -9.66
C LEU A 244 2.63 20.13 -10.26
N LEU A 245 2.62 18.98 -9.59
CA LEU A 245 3.12 17.72 -10.13
C LEU A 245 1.98 17.03 -10.89
N GLY A 246 2.13 16.89 -12.20
CA GLY A 246 1.24 16.10 -13.04
C GLY A 246 1.77 14.69 -13.26
N PHE A 247 0.86 13.75 -13.55
CA PHE A 247 1.22 12.45 -14.08
C PHE A 247 0.15 11.91 -15.02
N ALA A 248 0.56 11.10 -15.99
CA ALA A 248 -0.33 10.37 -16.87
C ALA A 248 0.20 8.94 -17.08
N PRO A 249 -0.67 7.93 -17.26
CA PRO A 249 -0.23 6.60 -17.67
C PRO A 249 0.56 6.70 -18.99
N VAL A 250 1.70 6.01 -19.07
CA VAL A 250 2.38 5.85 -20.36
C VAL A 250 1.45 4.99 -21.22
N ARG A 251 1.08 5.50 -22.41
CA ARG A 251 0.32 4.71 -23.39
C ARG A 251 1.22 3.60 -23.91
N THR A 252 1.28 2.49 -23.19
CA THR A 252 1.82 1.26 -23.75
C THR A 252 0.87 0.79 -24.83
N SER A 253 1.38 0.61 -26.05
CA SER A 253 0.72 -0.13 -27.11
C SER A 253 0.68 -1.62 -26.73
N PHE A 254 -0.04 -1.97 -25.66
CA PHE A 254 -0.24 -3.35 -25.21
C PHE A 254 -1.68 -3.49 -24.66
N SER A 255 -2.58 -3.76 -25.60
CA SER A 255 -3.65 -4.77 -25.53
C SER A 255 -4.59 -4.78 -24.31
N ALA A 256 -5.75 -4.11 -24.46
CA ALA A 256 -7.07 -4.72 -24.68
C ALA A 256 -7.51 -6.02 -23.93
N ARG A 257 -6.92 -6.41 -22.79
CA ARG A 257 -7.32 -7.62 -22.05
C ARG A 257 -7.93 -7.39 -20.66
N GLU A 258 -8.01 -6.16 -20.17
CA GLU A 258 -8.66 -5.87 -18.87
C GLU A 258 -10.15 -5.49 -18.97
N SER A 259 -10.73 -5.44 -20.19
CA SER A 259 -12.12 -5.01 -20.40
C SER A 259 -13.18 -6.04 -20.05
N SER A 260 -12.82 -7.28 -19.69
CA SER A 260 -13.79 -8.38 -19.57
C SER A 260 -14.20 -8.77 -18.16
N ASN A 261 -13.76 -8.08 -17.10
CA ASN A 261 -14.16 -8.43 -15.72
C ASN A 261 -14.94 -7.34 -14.96
N GLN A 262 -15.49 -6.35 -15.66
CA GLN A 262 -16.44 -5.38 -15.09
C GLN A 262 -17.73 -5.29 -15.92
N LYS A 263 -18.48 -6.38 -16.00
CA LYS A 263 -19.92 -6.34 -16.32
C LYS A 263 -20.65 -7.46 -15.60
N ALA A 264 -21.34 -7.09 -14.51
CA ALA A 264 -22.74 -7.43 -14.22
C ALA A 264 -23.00 -7.46 -12.70
N ALA A 265 -23.54 -6.37 -12.17
CA ALA A 265 -24.49 -6.45 -11.08
C ALA A 265 -25.83 -5.92 -11.65
N PRO A 266 -26.94 -6.68 -11.57
CA PRO A 266 -28.20 -6.26 -12.18
C PRO A 266 -28.88 -5.18 -11.34
N ALA A 267 -29.49 -4.22 -12.03
CA ALA A 267 -30.39 -3.26 -11.43
C ALA A 267 -31.64 -3.98 -10.88
N SER A 268 -31.89 -3.86 -9.57
CA SER A 268 -33.12 -4.30 -8.95
C SER A 268 -34.28 -3.41 -9.41
N LYS A 269 -35.20 -3.99 -10.18
CA LYS A 269 -36.54 -3.45 -10.43
C LYS A 269 -37.40 -3.74 -9.21
N SER A 270 -37.91 -2.71 -8.52
CA SER A 270 -39.03 -2.88 -7.59
C SER A 270 -40.33 -2.92 -8.41
N HIS A 271 -41.03 -4.05 -8.35
CA HIS A 271 -42.34 -4.25 -8.95
C HIS A 271 -43.42 -4.14 -7.88
N ARG A 272 -44.42 -3.32 -8.19
CA ARG A 272 -45.83 -3.30 -7.75
C ARG A 272 -46.25 -4.39 -6.75
N GLY A 273 -46.67 -3.96 -5.56
CA GLY A 273 -47.60 -4.72 -4.70
C GLY A 273 -49.04 -4.35 -5.05
N GLY A 274 -49.85 -5.34 -5.43
CA GLY A 274 -51.27 -5.20 -5.73
C GLY A 274 -52.16 -5.45 -4.52
N SER A 275 -53.19 -4.60 -4.40
CA SER A 275 -54.59 -4.93 -4.07
C SER A 275 -54.91 -5.84 -2.88
N HIS A 276 -55.40 -5.21 -1.80
CA HIS A 276 -56.41 -5.79 -0.91
C HIS A 276 -57.40 -4.72 -0.40
N GLN A 277 -58.62 -4.81 -0.90
CA GLN A 277 -59.91 -4.34 -0.34
C GLN A 277 -60.96 -5.31 -0.92
N PRO A 278 -62.11 -5.60 -0.26
CA PRO A 278 -63.04 -4.66 0.41
C PRO A 278 -63.38 -5.13 1.86
N VAL A 279 -64.16 -4.44 2.72
CA VAL A 279 -65.61 -4.14 2.65
C VAL A 279 -65.97 -3.06 3.69
N ASP A 280 -66.97 -2.24 3.32
CA ASP A 280 -67.86 -1.32 4.06
C ASP A 280 -67.98 -1.53 5.59
N ASN A 281 -68.32 -0.55 6.44
CA ASN A 281 -69.51 0.30 6.37
C ASN A 281 -69.50 1.30 7.57
N GLN A 282 -70.15 2.46 7.38
CA GLN A 282 -70.52 3.52 8.37
C GLN A 282 -69.44 4.53 8.81
#